data_AF-A0A9P7JMB0-F1
#
_entry.id   AF-A0A9P7JMB0-F1
#
_cell.length_a   1.000
_cell.length_b   1.000
_cell.length_c   1.000
_cell.angle_alpha   90.00
_cell.angle_beta   90.00
_cell.angle_gamma   90.00
#
_symmetry.space_group_name_H-M   'P 1'
#
loop_
_entity.id
_entity.type
_entity.pdbx_description
1 polymer ?
#
loop_
_entity_poly.entity_id
_entity_poly.type
_entity_poly.pdbx_seq_one_letter_code
_entity_poly.pdbx_strand_id
1 'polypeptide(L)'
;LTEQDRDNIRAFQLKLLSCMPWRMYNAMRTSFDHKISIDSEWIILRCLALLSEIEPRAIDCCVNLCIAYTREHSLREDCPYCNEARFTSSRQPHHTFSYLPLIPRLQAFFQNKAMINLLRYRSEFEPHPTRIHDVFDSSWYRKLLRKHVVVDGTNRNHKYFNSEYDLALAMCTDGYLFFQMSSWWPICYSHSTRQSKSPPLIFGLTWRILFA
;
A
#
# COMPACT_ATOMS: atom_id res chain seq x y z
N LEU A 1 15.64 -18.89 -8.09
CA LEU A 1 14.89 -18.56 -9.32
C LEU A 1 15.45 -19.37 -10.47
N THR A 2 14.65 -20.28 -10.99
CA THR A 2 14.93 -21.05 -12.21
C THR A 2 14.85 -20.13 -13.44
N GLU A 3 15.27 -20.62 -14.60
CA GLU A 3 15.12 -19.87 -15.85
C GLU A 3 13.64 -19.70 -16.24
N GLN A 4 12.84 -20.76 -16.06
CA GLN A 4 11.40 -20.73 -16.25
C GLN A 4 10.72 -19.68 -15.36
N ASP A 5 11.14 -19.54 -14.08
CA ASP A 5 10.61 -18.49 -13.21
C ASP A 5 10.86 -17.09 -13.78
N ARG A 6 12.04 -16.85 -14.37
CA ARG A 6 12.37 -15.55 -14.98
C ARG A 6 11.52 -15.27 -16.21
N ASP A 7 11.28 -16.28 -17.03
CA ASP A 7 10.45 -16.15 -18.23
C ASP A 7 8.97 -15.95 -17.88
N ASN A 8 8.47 -16.65 -16.86
CA ASN A 8 7.17 -16.40 -16.26
C ASN A 8 7.01 -14.95 -15.77
N ILE A 9 8.02 -14.43 -15.05
CA ILE A 9 8.01 -13.04 -14.56
C ILE A 9 7.99 -12.05 -15.73
N ARG A 10 8.82 -12.27 -16.77
CA ARG A 10 8.85 -11.43 -17.98
C ARG A 10 7.53 -11.46 -18.74
N ALA A 11 6.95 -12.65 -18.93
CA ALA A 11 5.66 -12.83 -19.61
C ALA A 11 4.53 -12.14 -18.85
N PHE A 12 4.53 -12.23 -17.52
CA PHE A 12 3.56 -11.54 -16.68
C PHE A 12 3.75 -10.02 -16.69
N GLN A 13 4.99 -9.52 -16.66
CA GLN A 13 5.28 -8.10 -16.84
C GLN A 13 4.77 -7.59 -18.20
N LEU A 14 5.00 -8.34 -19.28
CA LEU A 14 4.50 -7.99 -20.61
C LEU A 14 2.96 -7.92 -20.61
N LYS A 15 2.29 -8.91 -20.01
CA LYS A 15 0.83 -8.91 -19.86
C LYS A 15 0.34 -7.64 -19.16
N LEU A 16 0.97 -7.24 -18.05
CA LEU A 16 0.61 -6.04 -17.29
C LEU A 16 0.81 -4.76 -18.12
N LEU A 17 1.98 -4.60 -18.74
CA LEU A 17 2.32 -3.40 -19.52
C LEU A 17 1.46 -3.23 -20.78
N SER A 18 1.03 -4.34 -21.38
CA SER A 18 0.17 -4.34 -22.57
C SER A 18 -1.32 -4.36 -22.26
N CYS A 19 -1.71 -4.38 -20.98
CA CYS A 19 -3.10 -4.58 -20.55
C CYS A 19 -3.73 -5.83 -21.20
N MET A 20 -2.94 -6.90 -21.39
CA MET A 20 -3.36 -8.07 -22.13
C MET A 20 -4.46 -8.85 -21.39
N PRO A 21 -5.63 -9.07 -22.01
CA PRO A 21 -6.71 -9.81 -21.39
C PRO A 21 -6.31 -11.28 -21.19
N TRP A 22 -6.88 -11.92 -20.17
CA TRP A 22 -6.60 -13.32 -19.80
C TRP A 22 -6.71 -14.30 -20.99
N ARG A 23 -7.71 -14.12 -21.86
CA ARG A 23 -7.89 -14.97 -23.06
C ARG A 23 -6.70 -14.89 -24.02
N MET A 24 -6.21 -13.68 -24.27
CA MET A 24 -5.06 -13.46 -25.14
C MET A 24 -3.77 -14.01 -24.51
N TYR A 25 -3.61 -13.84 -23.20
CA TYR A 25 -2.48 -14.40 -22.47
C TYR A 25 -2.43 -15.93 -22.57
N ASN A 26 -3.57 -16.60 -22.40
CA ASN A 26 -3.64 -18.06 -22.58
C ASN A 26 -3.46 -18.51 -24.03
N ALA A 27 -3.98 -17.75 -25.00
CA ALA A 27 -3.70 -18.03 -26.40
C ALA A 27 -2.20 -17.96 -26.67
N MET A 28 -1.54 -16.88 -26.23
CA MET A 28 -0.09 -16.69 -26.34
C MET A 28 0.70 -17.85 -25.71
N ARG A 29 0.44 -18.19 -24.45
CA ARG A 29 1.20 -19.28 -23.79
C ARG A 29 1.04 -20.60 -24.55
N THR A 30 -0.16 -20.88 -25.06
CA THR A 30 -0.47 -22.14 -25.75
C THR A 30 0.16 -22.16 -27.15
N SER A 31 0.16 -21.04 -27.87
CA SER A 31 0.78 -20.93 -29.20
C SER A 31 2.30 -21.08 -29.18
N PHE A 32 2.95 -20.65 -28.09
CA PHE A 32 4.41 -20.68 -27.97
C PHE A 32 4.95 -21.78 -27.06
N ASP A 33 4.11 -22.70 -26.57
CA ASP A 33 4.49 -23.77 -25.63
C ASP A 33 5.65 -24.65 -26.14
N HIS A 34 5.74 -24.83 -27.47
CA HIS A 34 6.83 -25.56 -28.13
C HIS A 34 8.21 -24.88 -28.04
N LYS A 35 8.27 -23.59 -27.68
CA LYS A 35 9.51 -22.80 -27.58
C LYS A 35 9.78 -22.29 -26.17
N ILE A 36 8.72 -21.90 -25.47
CA ILE A 36 8.81 -21.33 -24.12
C ILE A 36 7.65 -21.86 -23.29
N SER A 37 7.97 -22.51 -22.17
CA SER A 37 6.96 -22.98 -21.22
C SER A 37 6.60 -21.84 -20.28
N ILE A 38 5.43 -21.24 -20.50
CA ILE A 38 4.89 -20.17 -19.67
C ILE A 38 3.73 -20.73 -18.87
N ASP A 39 3.82 -20.59 -17.55
CA ASP A 39 2.79 -21.06 -16.64
C ASP A 39 1.49 -20.26 -16.74
N SER A 40 0.43 -20.82 -16.17
CA SER A 40 -0.83 -20.08 -16.04
C SER A 40 -0.65 -18.85 -15.14
N GLU A 41 -1.47 -17.83 -15.39
CA GLU A 41 -1.51 -16.60 -14.58
C GLU A 41 -1.63 -16.89 -13.08
N TRP A 42 -2.39 -17.92 -12.71
CA TRP A 42 -2.56 -18.33 -11.31
C TRP A 42 -1.26 -18.83 -10.66
N ILE A 43 -0.50 -19.68 -11.36
CA ILE A 43 0.78 -20.20 -10.86
C ILE A 43 1.77 -19.05 -10.72
N ILE A 44 1.85 -18.18 -11.72
CA ILE A 44 2.78 -17.05 -11.71
C ILE A 44 2.46 -16.07 -10.58
N LEU A 45 1.17 -15.75 -10.37
CA LEU A 45 0.73 -14.93 -9.24
C LEU A 45 1.08 -15.57 -7.89
N ARG A 46 0.93 -16.89 -7.75
CA ARG A 46 1.33 -17.62 -6.54
C ARG A 46 2.85 -17.57 -6.32
N CYS A 47 3.64 -17.80 -7.36
CA CYS A 47 5.10 -17.68 -7.29
C CYS A 47 5.52 -16.25 -6.94
N LEU A 48 4.92 -15.23 -7.55
CA LEU A 48 5.19 -13.83 -7.24
C LEU A 48 4.83 -13.49 -5.79
N ALA A 49 3.70 -13.97 -5.26
CA ALA A 49 3.32 -13.77 -3.87
C ALA A 49 4.37 -14.39 -2.91
N LEU A 50 4.83 -15.61 -3.21
CA LEU A 50 5.87 -16.30 -2.43
C LEU A 50 7.21 -15.54 -2.49
N LEU A 51 7.63 -15.12 -3.68
CA LEU A 51 8.91 -14.43 -3.89
C LEU A 51 8.95 -13.02 -3.32
N SER A 52 7.80 -12.33 -3.32
CA SER A 52 7.70 -10.98 -2.78
C SER A 52 7.48 -10.97 -1.27
N GLU A 53 7.15 -12.12 -0.66
CA GLU A 53 6.69 -12.22 0.72
C GLU A 53 5.48 -11.30 1.01
N ILE A 54 4.76 -10.90 -0.04
CA ILE A 54 3.56 -10.06 0.05
C ILE A 54 2.37 -11.00 0.01
N GLU A 55 1.94 -11.43 1.19
CA GLU A 55 0.69 -12.17 1.36
C GLU A 55 -0.44 -11.22 1.79
N PRO A 56 -1.53 -11.10 1.00
CA PRO A 56 -2.72 -10.38 1.43
C PRO A 56 -3.32 -11.03 2.66
N ARG A 57 -3.66 -10.22 3.67
CA ARG A 57 -4.36 -10.67 4.88
C ARG A 57 -5.83 -10.32 4.77
N ALA A 58 -6.68 -11.32 4.91
CA ALA A 58 -8.10 -11.08 5.10
C ALA A 58 -8.36 -10.52 6.51
N ILE A 59 -9.09 -9.42 6.58
CA ILE A 59 -9.54 -8.80 7.81
C ILE A 59 -11.06 -8.85 7.81
N ASP A 60 -11.64 -9.44 8.85
CA ASP A 60 -13.09 -9.51 8.99
C ASP A 60 -13.65 -8.10 9.21
N CYS A 61 -14.77 -7.81 8.56
CA CYS A 61 -15.47 -6.54 8.65
C CYS A 61 -16.94 -6.76 8.98
N CYS A 62 -17.56 -5.75 9.58
CA CYS A 62 -19.01 -5.71 9.69
C CYS A 62 -19.64 -5.68 8.29
N VAL A 63 -20.79 -6.34 8.11
CA VAL A 63 -21.54 -6.35 6.83
C VAL A 63 -21.90 -4.94 6.35
N ASN A 64 -22.17 -4.03 7.28
CA ASN A 64 -22.45 -2.61 7.01
C ASN A 64 -21.18 -1.74 7.03
N LEU A 65 -20.00 -2.36 7.04
CA LEU A 65 -18.68 -1.70 7.06
C LEU A 65 -18.46 -0.70 8.21
N CYS A 66 -19.20 -0.82 9.32
CA CYS A 66 -19.04 0.06 10.47
C CYS A 66 -17.67 -0.08 11.15
N ILE A 67 -17.14 -1.31 11.20
CA ILE A 67 -15.85 -1.63 11.81
C ILE A 67 -15.13 -2.75 11.05
N ALA A 68 -13.81 -2.76 11.21
CA ALA A 68 -12.97 -3.94 11.01
C ALA A 68 -12.73 -4.62 12.37
N TYR A 69 -12.87 -5.95 12.43
CA TYR A 69 -12.66 -6.75 13.63
C TYR A 69 -11.16 -6.97 13.88
N THR A 70 -10.46 -5.89 14.24
CA THR A 70 -9.02 -5.88 14.56
C THR A 70 -8.78 -5.38 15.98
N ARG A 71 -7.61 -5.67 16.56
CA ARG A 71 -7.18 -5.21 17.89
C ARG A 71 -8.28 -5.39 18.97
N GLU A 72 -8.81 -4.29 19.48
CA GLU A 72 -9.85 -4.21 20.52
C GLU A 72 -11.21 -4.82 20.12
N HIS A 73 -11.45 -5.04 18.83
CA HIS A 73 -12.65 -5.67 18.31
C HIS A 73 -12.41 -7.11 17.84
N SER A 74 -11.19 -7.64 17.96
CA SER A 74 -10.81 -8.96 17.43
C SER A 74 -11.63 -10.12 17.98
N LEU A 75 -12.06 -10.04 19.25
CA LEU A 75 -12.85 -11.06 19.94
C LEU A 75 -14.35 -10.83 19.87
N ARG A 76 -14.82 -9.76 19.22
CA ARG A 76 -16.25 -9.47 19.11
C ARG A 76 -16.89 -10.37 18.05
N GLU A 77 -18.07 -10.88 18.38
CA GLU A 77 -18.94 -11.62 17.46
C GLU A 77 -20.02 -10.73 16.83
N ASP A 78 -20.33 -9.58 17.42
CA ASP A 78 -21.35 -8.65 16.91
C ASP A 78 -20.80 -7.22 16.80
N CYS A 79 -21.34 -6.47 15.84
CA CYS A 79 -20.95 -5.08 15.64
C CYS A 79 -21.51 -4.17 16.75
N PRO A 80 -20.68 -3.37 17.45
CA PRO A 80 -21.16 -2.46 18.50
C PRO A 80 -22.05 -1.32 17.99
N TYR A 81 -22.09 -1.07 16.68
CA TYR A 81 -22.80 0.07 16.09
C TYR A 81 -24.13 -0.33 15.44
N CYS A 82 -24.16 -1.45 14.72
CA CYS A 82 -25.37 -1.92 14.03
C CYS A 82 -25.91 -3.25 14.57
N ASN A 83 -25.24 -3.88 15.54
CA ASN A 83 -25.61 -5.16 16.13
C ASN A 83 -25.70 -6.35 15.16
N GLU A 84 -25.22 -6.19 13.92
CA GLU A 84 -25.13 -7.30 12.98
C GLU A 84 -24.06 -8.29 13.41
N ALA A 85 -24.35 -9.57 13.20
CA ALA A 85 -23.44 -10.66 13.46
C ALA A 85 -22.22 -10.56 12.53
N ARG A 86 -21.03 -10.82 13.08
CA ARG A 86 -19.80 -10.95 12.32
C ARG A 86 -19.83 -12.17 11.41
N PHE A 87 -20.41 -13.27 11.89
CA PHE A 87 -20.34 -14.57 11.24
C PHE A 87 -21.70 -15.05 10.75
N THR A 88 -21.70 -15.74 9.62
CA THR A 88 -22.83 -16.50 9.10
C THR A 88 -23.09 -17.74 9.97
N SER A 89 -24.20 -18.44 9.71
CA SER A 89 -24.52 -19.74 10.32
C SER A 89 -23.42 -20.80 10.11
N SER A 90 -22.61 -20.69 9.05
CA SER A 90 -21.47 -21.56 8.77
C SER A 90 -20.15 -21.10 9.43
N ARG A 91 -20.21 -20.15 10.37
CA ARG A 91 -19.04 -19.54 11.04
C ARG A 91 -18.03 -18.90 10.08
N GLN A 92 -18.49 -18.41 8.93
CA GLN A 92 -17.69 -17.60 8.02
C GLN A 92 -17.98 -16.12 8.22
N PRO A 93 -16.99 -15.22 8.14
CA PRO A 93 -17.25 -13.79 8.25
C PRO A 93 -18.19 -13.33 7.13
N HIS A 94 -19.19 -12.52 7.48
CA HIS A 94 -20.12 -11.94 6.50
C HIS A 94 -19.41 -11.07 5.47
N HIS A 95 -18.36 -10.38 5.90
CA HIS A 95 -17.61 -9.47 5.07
C HIS A 95 -16.12 -9.54 5.42
N THR A 96 -15.26 -9.50 4.41
CA THR A 96 -13.81 -9.45 4.59
C THR A 96 -13.19 -8.39 3.69
N PHE A 97 -12.16 -7.73 4.21
CA PHE A 97 -11.31 -6.80 3.50
C PHE A 97 -9.93 -7.40 3.31
N SER A 98 -9.40 -7.37 2.08
CA SER A 98 -8.05 -7.84 1.79
C SER A 98 -7.04 -6.71 1.97
N TYR A 99 -6.16 -6.86 2.95
CA TYR A 99 -5.12 -5.90 3.29
C TYR A 99 -3.73 -6.41 2.90
N LEU A 100 -2.97 -5.59 2.17
CA LEU A 100 -1.56 -5.87 1.87
C LEU A 100 -0.68 -5.29 2.98
N PRO A 101 0.07 -6.12 3.75
CA PRO A 101 0.90 -5.64 4.84
C PRO A 101 1.89 -4.56 4.44
N LEU A 102 1.80 -3.39 5.09
CA LEU A 102 2.67 -2.25 4.81
C LEU A 102 4.11 -2.48 5.28
N ILE A 103 4.30 -3.03 6.48
CA ILE A 103 5.63 -3.19 7.11
C ILE A 103 6.64 -3.93 6.22
N PRO A 104 6.36 -5.13 5.68
CA PRO A 104 7.34 -5.84 4.84
C PRO A 104 7.68 -5.07 3.57
N ARG A 105 6.73 -4.29 3.03
CA ARG A 105 6.98 -3.42 1.87
C ARG A 105 7.93 -2.29 2.19
N LEU A 106 7.76 -1.66 3.36
CA LEU A 106 8.68 -0.62 3.82
C LEU A 106 10.07 -1.19 4.04
N GLN A 107 10.18 -2.38 4.65
CA GLN A 107 11.46 -3.06 4.83
C GLN A 107 12.14 -3.36 3.49
N ALA A 108 11.38 -3.78 2.48
CA ALA A 108 11.91 -4.04 1.13
C ALA A 108 12.55 -2.80 0.48
N PHE A 109 12.06 -1.58 0.77
CA PHE A 109 12.70 -0.36 0.27
C PHE A 109 14.14 -0.19 0.78
N PHE A 110 14.43 -0.65 1.99
CA PHE A 110 15.77 -0.59 2.59
C PHE A 110 16.67 -1.77 2.19
N GLN A 111 16.17 -2.73 1.40
CA GLN A 111 17.00 -3.82 0.86
C GLN A 111 17.55 -3.50 -0.53
N ASN A 112 17.05 -2.45 -1.19
CA ASN A 112 17.45 -2.06 -2.53
C ASN A 112 18.26 -0.75 -2.51
N LYS A 113 19.53 -0.81 -2.94
CA LYS A 113 20.43 0.36 -2.97
C LYS A 113 19.90 1.51 -3.83
N ALA A 114 19.30 1.20 -4.99
CA ALA A 114 18.73 2.24 -5.86
C ALA A 114 17.53 2.91 -5.18
N MET A 115 16.70 2.14 -4.47
CA MET A 115 15.59 2.69 -3.71
C MET A 115 16.07 3.55 -2.54
N ILE A 116 17.06 3.09 -1.77
CA ILE A 116 17.68 3.87 -0.68
C ILE A 116 18.13 5.24 -1.18
N ASN A 117 18.78 5.30 -2.35
CA ASN A 117 19.19 6.57 -2.96
C ASN A 117 17.99 7.48 -3.27
N LEU A 118 16.87 6.93 -3.72
CA LEU A 118 15.65 7.71 -3.95
C LEU A 118 15.03 8.22 -2.64
N LEU A 119 15.13 7.48 -1.54
CA LEU A 119 14.61 7.89 -0.24
C LEU A 119 15.31 9.14 0.31
N ARG A 120 16.55 9.41 -0.09
CA ARG A 120 17.31 10.60 0.29
C ARG A 120 16.72 11.90 -0.28
N TYR A 121 15.82 11.82 -1.26
CA TYR A 121 15.15 12.98 -1.86
C TYR A 121 14.60 13.97 -0.80
N ARG A 122 13.99 13.45 0.28
CA ARG A 122 13.43 14.26 1.36
C ARG A 122 14.49 15.10 2.08
N SER A 123 15.62 14.49 2.42
CA SER A 123 16.67 15.14 3.21
C SER A 123 17.52 16.09 2.36
N GLU A 124 17.62 15.81 1.05
CA GLU A 124 18.29 16.65 0.06
C GLU A 124 17.36 17.74 -0.51
N PHE A 125 16.08 17.76 -0.15
CA PHE A 125 15.11 18.71 -0.67
C PHE A 125 15.39 20.13 -0.14
N GLU A 126 15.63 21.06 -1.07
CA GLU A 126 15.79 22.48 -0.76
C GLU A 126 14.42 23.20 -0.80
N PRO A 127 13.94 23.70 0.35
CA PRO A 127 12.64 24.34 0.40
C PRO A 127 12.63 25.70 -0.31
N HIS A 128 11.56 25.96 -1.07
CA HIS A 128 11.35 27.25 -1.68
C HIS A 128 10.73 28.25 -0.67
N PRO A 129 11.16 29.52 -0.65
CA PRO A 129 10.74 30.48 0.37
C PRO A 129 9.27 30.92 0.22
N THR A 130 8.75 31.00 -1.01
CA THR A 130 7.47 31.66 -1.31
C THR A 130 6.42 30.77 -1.98
N ARG A 131 6.80 29.57 -2.42
CA ARG A 131 5.93 28.67 -3.19
C ARG A 131 6.03 27.27 -2.61
N ILE A 132 4.92 26.55 -2.62
CA ILE A 132 4.88 25.15 -2.21
C ILE A 132 5.01 24.31 -3.48
N HIS A 133 6.14 23.63 -3.64
CA HIS A 133 6.39 22.68 -4.72
C HIS A 133 6.20 21.24 -4.26
N ASP A 134 6.52 20.96 -3.00
CA ASP A 134 6.35 19.66 -2.37
C ASP A 134 5.79 19.82 -0.94
N VAL A 135 5.36 18.72 -0.32
CA VAL A 135 4.89 18.67 1.07
C VAL A 135 5.96 19.18 2.05
N PHE A 136 7.23 19.03 1.68
CA PHE A 136 8.39 19.47 2.46
C PHE A 136 8.53 21.00 2.53
N ASP A 137 7.89 21.74 1.63
CA ASP A 137 7.78 23.21 1.73
C ASP A 137 6.82 23.66 2.81
N SER A 138 5.92 22.78 3.27
CA SER A 138 4.88 23.17 4.21
C SER A 138 5.45 23.66 5.54
N SER A 139 4.86 24.73 6.05
CA SER A 139 5.24 25.28 7.36
C SER A 139 5.04 24.26 8.49
N TRP A 140 4.09 23.34 8.33
CA TRP A 140 3.85 22.25 9.28
C TRP A 140 4.99 21.24 9.29
N TYR A 141 5.42 20.76 8.13
CA TYR A 141 6.56 19.85 8.04
C TYR A 141 7.83 20.46 8.64
N ARG A 142 8.12 21.72 8.32
CA ARG A 142 9.28 22.46 8.89
C ARG A 142 9.21 22.59 10.41
N LYS A 143 8.00 22.72 10.98
CA LYS A 143 7.80 22.70 12.45
C LYS A 143 8.07 21.31 13.04
N LEU A 144 7.67 20.24 12.36
CA LEU A 144 7.89 18.86 12.82
C LEU A 144 9.37 18.52 12.94
N LEU A 145 10.21 18.95 11.99
CA LEU A 145 11.67 18.74 12.03
C LEU A 145 12.34 19.19 13.35
N ARG A 146 11.73 20.14 14.06
CA ARG A 146 12.25 20.69 15.32
C ARG A 146 11.66 20.01 16.56
N LYS A 147 10.64 19.18 16.41
CA LYS A 147 9.94 18.52 17.52
C LYS A 147 10.49 17.13 17.78
N HIS A 148 10.51 16.76 19.07
CA HIS A 148 10.75 15.38 19.49
C HIS A 148 9.55 14.49 19.13
N VAL A 149 9.84 13.25 18.76
CA VAL A 149 8.80 12.25 18.49
C VAL A 149 8.13 11.89 19.81
N VAL A 150 6.80 11.92 19.82
CA VAL A 150 5.97 11.44 20.93
C VAL A 150 5.22 10.21 20.45
N VAL A 151 5.29 9.12 21.20
CA VAL A 151 4.52 7.88 20.93
C VAL A 151 3.86 7.46 22.24
N ASP A 152 2.54 7.28 22.25
CA ASP A 152 1.78 6.91 23.44
C ASP A 152 2.05 7.85 24.64
N GLY A 153 2.15 9.16 24.36
CA GLY A 153 2.45 10.19 25.36
C GLY A 153 3.90 10.25 25.85
N THR A 154 4.79 9.36 25.38
CA THR A 154 6.20 9.31 25.80
C THR A 154 7.12 9.97 24.76
N ASN A 155 7.93 10.95 25.19
CA ASN A 155 8.94 11.59 24.34
C ASN A 155 10.08 10.62 24.02
N ARG A 156 10.51 10.60 22.76
CA ARG A 156 11.67 9.85 22.28
C ARG A 156 12.91 10.76 22.19
N ASN A 157 14.09 10.16 22.28
CA ASN A 157 15.38 10.87 22.24
C ASN A 157 15.78 11.36 20.83
N HIS A 158 14.88 11.35 19.86
CA HIS A 158 15.12 11.85 18.51
C HIS A 158 13.96 12.73 18.03
N LYS A 159 14.25 13.59 17.05
CA LYS A 159 13.27 14.46 16.40
C LYS A 159 12.58 13.77 15.24
N TYR A 160 11.45 14.31 14.79
CA TYR A 160 10.83 13.82 13.55
C TYR A 160 11.78 14.01 12.36
N PHE A 161 11.90 13.00 11.51
CA PHE A 161 12.72 13.00 10.29
C PHE A 161 14.21 13.26 10.52
N ASN A 162 14.75 12.71 11.62
CA ASN A 162 16.15 12.84 12.03
C ASN A 162 17.12 12.07 11.12
N SER A 163 16.71 10.94 10.55
CA SER A 163 17.51 10.17 9.59
C SER A 163 17.27 10.65 8.17
N GLU A 164 18.32 10.66 7.33
CA GLU A 164 18.20 11.02 5.91
C GLU A 164 17.27 10.08 5.13
N TYR A 165 17.02 8.87 5.66
CA TYR A 165 16.14 7.85 5.07
C TYR A 165 14.75 7.76 5.72
N ASP A 166 14.42 8.68 6.64
CA ASP A 166 13.09 8.69 7.25
C ASP A 166 12.00 8.96 6.20
N LEU A 167 10.95 8.14 6.25
CA LEU A 167 9.84 8.17 5.31
C LEU A 167 8.72 9.09 5.81
N ALA A 168 8.25 9.97 4.92
CA ALA A 168 7.04 10.75 5.15
C ALA A 168 5.85 10.04 4.47
N LEU A 169 4.99 9.42 5.27
CA LEU A 169 3.79 8.76 4.79
C LEU A 169 2.58 9.66 5.00
N ALA A 170 1.80 9.87 3.94
CA ALA A 170 0.47 10.44 4.02
C ALA A 170 -0.57 9.34 3.84
N MET A 171 -1.60 9.37 4.68
CA MET A 171 -2.74 8.45 4.63
C MET A 171 -4.00 9.25 4.31
N CYS A 172 -4.74 8.80 3.31
CA CYS A 172 -6.10 9.28 3.04
C CYS A 172 -7.08 8.21 3.53
N THR A 173 -7.92 8.57 4.50
CA THR A 173 -8.95 7.68 5.06
C THR A 173 -10.31 7.86 4.41
N ASP A 174 -10.45 8.85 3.53
CA ASP A 174 -11.67 9.03 2.74
C ASP A 174 -11.68 8.02 1.59
N GLY A 175 -12.53 7.00 1.73
CA GLY A 175 -12.62 5.90 0.79
C GLY A 175 -13.41 6.32 -0.45
N TYR A 176 -12.71 6.62 -1.55
CA TYR A 176 -13.36 6.73 -2.85
C TYR A 176 -13.53 5.33 -3.46
N LEU A 177 -14.78 4.89 -3.69
CA LEU A 177 -15.10 3.68 -4.45
C LEU A 177 -14.66 3.89 -5.90
N PHE A 178 -13.47 3.38 -6.27
CA PHE A 178 -12.98 3.55 -7.64
C PHE A 178 -13.74 2.72 -8.69
N PHE A 179 -14.54 1.72 -8.29
CA PHE A 179 -15.43 0.97 -9.17
C PHE A 179 -16.64 0.46 -8.36
N GLN A 180 -17.77 0.18 -9.02
CA GLN A 180 -18.94 -0.56 -8.48
C GLN A 180 -18.60 -2.03 -8.14
N MET A 181 -17.43 -2.28 -7.58
CA MET A 181 -17.11 -3.54 -6.92
C MET A 181 -17.26 -3.30 -5.43
N SER A 182 -18.21 -4.02 -4.85
CA SER A 182 -18.44 -4.06 -3.41
C SER A 182 -17.11 -4.26 -2.69
N SER A 183 -16.83 -3.32 -1.78
CA SER A 183 -15.90 -3.38 -0.66
C SER A 183 -14.39 -3.43 -0.92
N TRP A 184 -13.82 -2.27 -1.24
CA TRP A 184 -12.42 -1.98 -0.93
C TRP A 184 -12.38 -0.70 -0.09
N TRP A 185 -11.71 -0.73 1.07
CA TRP A 185 -11.19 0.47 1.71
C TRP A 185 -9.79 0.69 1.14
N PRO A 186 -9.58 1.58 0.16
CA PRO A 186 -8.23 1.87 -0.27
C PRO A 186 -7.58 2.72 0.82
N ILE A 187 -6.81 2.11 1.72
CA ILE A 187 -5.80 2.85 2.46
C ILE A 187 -4.70 3.16 1.44
N CYS A 188 -4.86 4.28 0.75
CA CYS A 188 -3.86 4.80 -0.16
C CYS A 188 -2.73 5.41 0.69
N TYR A 189 -1.56 4.77 0.66
CA TYR A 189 -0.33 5.36 1.13
C TYR A 189 0.34 6.05 -0.05
N SER A 190 0.40 7.38 -0.02
CA SER A 190 1.25 8.13 -0.95
C SER A 190 2.57 8.45 -0.26
N HIS A 191 3.68 8.05 -0.88
CA HIS A 191 5.01 8.54 -0.52
C HIS A 191 5.50 9.42 -1.68
N SER A 192 5.95 10.65 -1.39
CA SER A 192 6.51 11.53 -2.43
C SER A 192 7.90 11.02 -2.82
N THR A 193 8.01 10.40 -3.99
CA THR A 193 9.28 10.22 -4.69
C THR A 193 9.20 10.95 -6.03
N ARG A 194 10.13 11.87 -6.29
CA ARG A 194 10.11 12.68 -7.50
C ARG A 194 10.57 11.85 -8.71
N GLN A 195 9.65 11.09 -9.32
CA GLN A 195 9.89 10.42 -10.62
C GLN A 195 8.95 10.88 -11.75
N SER A 196 8.11 11.91 -11.54
CA SER A 196 7.20 12.40 -12.58
C SER A 196 7.38 13.91 -12.83
N LYS A 197 7.50 14.30 -14.11
CA LYS A 197 7.53 15.69 -14.61
C LYS A 197 6.12 16.32 -14.74
N SER A 198 5.15 15.91 -13.92
CA SER A 198 3.85 16.59 -13.83
C SER A 198 3.49 16.90 -12.37
N PRO A 199 2.96 18.10 -12.09
CA PRO A 199 2.59 18.48 -10.73
C PRO A 199 1.37 17.65 -10.30
N PRO A 200 1.39 17.00 -9.11
CA PRO A 200 0.15 16.51 -8.52
C PRO A 200 -0.66 17.73 -8.04
N LEU A 201 -1.71 18.06 -8.78
CA LEU A 201 -2.75 18.97 -8.30
C LEU A 201 -3.52 18.25 -7.18
N ILE A 202 -3.10 18.47 -5.94
CA ILE A 202 -3.86 18.06 -4.76
C ILE A 202 -4.70 19.29 -4.33
N PHE A 203 -5.92 19.36 -4.84
CA PHE A 203 -6.95 20.23 -4.26
C PHE A 203 -7.37 19.64 -2.90
N GLY A 204 -7.36 20.50 -1.88
CA GLY A 204 -7.52 20.09 -0.50
C GLY A 204 -8.95 19.77 -0.09
N LEU A 205 -9.06 19.21 1.12
CA LEU A 205 -9.91 19.73 2.19
C LEU A 205 -9.39 19.14 3.51
N THR A 206 -9.00 20.04 4.41
CA THR A 206 -8.48 19.73 5.73
C THR A 206 -9.59 19.22 6.64
N TRP A 207 -9.44 18.01 7.19
CA TRP A 207 -9.99 17.66 8.50
C TRP A 207 -8.93 16.92 9.32
N ARG A 208 -8.72 17.44 10.53
CA ARG A 208 -7.82 16.90 11.55
C ARG A 208 -8.23 15.48 11.90
N ILE A 209 -7.30 14.53 11.81
CA ILE A 209 -7.33 13.34 12.67
C ILE A 209 -5.90 13.12 13.21
N LEU A 210 -5.78 13.26 14.52
CA LEU A 210 -4.63 12.88 15.32
C LEU A 210 -4.53 11.36 15.34
N PHE A 211 -3.33 10.82 15.10
CA PHE A 211 -2.97 9.53 15.69
C PHE A 211 -1.99 9.81 16.83
N ALA A 212 -2.35 9.29 18.00
CA ALA A 212 -1.61 9.29 19.26
C ALA A 212 -0.38 8.37 19.20
#